data_AF-A0A1W9T2X1-F1
#
_entry.id   AF-A0A1W9T2X1-F1
#
_cell.length_a   1.000
_cell.length_b   1.000
_cell.length_c   1.000
_cell.angle_alpha   90.00
_cell.angle_beta   90.00
_cell.angle_gamma   90.00
#
_symmetry.space_group_name_H-M   'P 1'
#
loop_
_entity.id
_entity.type
_entity.pdbx_description
1 polymer ?
#
loop_
_entity_poly.entity_id
_entity_poly.type
_entity_poly.pdbx_seq_one_letter_code
_entity_poly.pdbx_strand_id
1 'polypeptide(L)' 'MQKENSIVLFNQKQVRRHWDEDKEFWYFSIVDVIGVLTDSQRPRKYWNDLKKKLYEEGSELSEKIGQLKMSALRR' A
#
# COMPACT_ATOMS: atom_id res chain seq x y z
N MET A 1 -20.10 7.69 21.26
CA MET A 1 -20.16 7.94 19.80
C MET A 1 -18.74 8.21 19.32
N GLN A 2 -18.05 7.16 18.89
CA GLN A 2 -16.63 7.19 18.53
C GLN A 2 -16.47 7.71 17.10
N LYS A 3 -15.58 8.68 16.88
CA LYS A 3 -15.26 9.20 15.53
C LYS A 3 -14.39 8.17 14.80
N GLU A 4 -15.02 7.19 14.18
CA GLU A 4 -14.34 6.10 13.43
C GLU A 4 -13.52 6.58 12.21
N ASN A 5 -13.72 7.83 11.77
CA ASN A 5 -12.99 8.47 10.67
C ASN A 5 -12.34 9.77 11.15
N SER A 6 -11.29 9.65 11.97
CA SER A 6 -10.53 10.82 12.43
C SER A 6 -9.44 11.19 11.42
N ILE A 7 -9.54 12.38 10.84
CA ILE A 7 -8.59 12.90 9.87
C ILE A 7 -7.27 13.25 10.57
N VAL A 8 -6.15 12.73 10.06
CA VAL A 8 -4.81 13.14 10.51
C VAL A 8 -4.17 14.01 9.45
N LEU A 9 -3.54 15.11 9.88
CA LEU A 9 -2.83 16.04 9.02
C LEU A 9 -1.41 15.52 8.79
N PHE A 10 -1.10 15.08 7.57
CA PHE A 10 0.24 14.64 7.17
C PHE A 10 0.69 15.50 5.98
N ASN A 11 1.81 16.20 6.13
CA ASN A 11 2.34 17.15 5.12
C ASN A 11 1.28 18.16 4.62
N GLN A 12 0.53 18.78 5.56
CA GLN A 12 -0.57 19.73 5.29
C GLN A 12 -1.76 19.17 4.50
N LYS A 13 -1.79 17.85 4.23
CA LYS A 13 -2.88 17.17 3.55
C LYS A 13 -3.55 16.16 4.47
N GLN A 14 -4.87 16.02 4.31
CA GLN A 14 -5.69 15.15 5.12
C GLN A 14 -5.57 13.70 4.62
N VAL A 15 -5.17 12.78 5.50
CA VAL A 15 -5.12 11.34 5.20
C VAL A 15 -6.22 10.63 5.98
N ARG A 16 -7.05 9.84 5.27
CA ARG A 16 -8.06 9.01 5.91
C ARG A 16 -7.41 7.85 6.65
N ARG A 17 -7.80 7.66 7.90
CA ARG A 17 -7.45 6.50 8.71
C ARG A 17 -8.69 5.91 9.36
N HIS A 18 -8.63 4.62 9.61
CA HIS A 18 -9.64 3.85 10.32
C HIS A 18 -8.96 3.05 11.43
N TRP A 19 -9.57 3.04 12.60
CA TRP A 19 -9.15 2.20 13.71
C TRP A 19 -9.98 0.92 13.68
N ASP A 20 -9.32 -0.23 13.63
CA ASP A 20 -9.96 -1.54 13.75
C ASP A 20 -9.79 -2.01 15.19
N GLU A 21 -10.90 -2.01 15.95
CA GLU A 21 -10.94 -2.39 17.38
C GLU A 21 -10.65 -3.89 17.58
N ASP A 22 -10.98 -4.74 16.61
CA ASP A 22 -10.84 -6.20 16.74
C ASP A 22 -9.38 -6.64 16.59
N LYS A 23 -8.62 -5.95 15.73
CA LYS A 23 -7.22 -6.28 15.44
C LYS A 23 -6.21 -5.33 16.07
N GLU A 24 -6.69 -4.29 16.74
CA GLU A 24 -5.88 -3.21 17.32
C GLU A 24 -4.92 -2.56 16.30
N PHE A 25 -5.36 -2.44 15.04
CA PHE A 25 -4.55 -1.89 13.95
C PHE A 25 -5.12 -0.59 13.38
N TRP A 26 -4.20 0.28 12.95
CA TRP A 26 -4.54 1.46 12.15
C TRP A 26 -4.47 1.14 10.66
N TYR A 27 -5.59 1.33 9.97
CA TYR A 27 -5.67 1.29 8.52
C TYR A 27 -5.58 2.70 7.95
N PHE A 28 -4.79 2.87 6.89
CA PHE A 28 -4.61 4.14 6.20
C PHE A 28 -4.99 4.02 4.73
N SER A 29 -5.53 5.11 4.16
CA SER A 29 -5.80 5.14 2.73
C SER A 29 -4.51 5.30 1.92
N ILE A 30 -4.10 4.24 1.22
CA ILE A 30 -2.90 4.26 0.37
C ILE A 30 -2.99 5.32 -0.75
N VAL A 31 -4.19 5.57 -1.27
CA VAL A 31 -4.41 6.57 -2.33
C VAL A 31 -4.12 7.98 -1.81
N ASP A 32 -4.56 8.28 -0.57
CA ASP A 32 -4.32 9.58 0.05
C ASP A 32 -2.82 9.76 0.29
N VAL A 33 -2.14 8.74 0.84
CA VAL A 33 -0.67 8.74 1.04
C VAL A 33 0.08 9.00 -0.27
N ILE A 34 -0.28 8.31 -1.35
CA ILE A 34 0.33 8.53 -2.67
C ILE A 34 0.10 9.97 -3.13
N GLY A 35 -1.11 10.52 -2.98
CA GLY A 35 -1.41 11.90 -3.33
C GLY A 35 -0.64 12.93 -2.51
N VAL A 36 -0.34 12.62 -1.24
CA VAL A 36 0.50 13.46 -0.38
C VAL A 36 1.98 13.42 -0.79
N LEU A 37 2.49 12.24 -1.13
CA LEU A 37 3.92 12.06 -1.44
C LEU A 37 4.29 12.46 -2.87
N THR A 38 3.36 12.32 -3.82
CA THR A 38 3.66 12.51 -5.25
C THR A 38 3.09 13.81 -5.81
N ASP A 39 2.30 14.56 -5.03
CA ASP A 39 1.51 15.72 -5.48
C ASP A 39 0.69 15.46 -6.76
N SER A 40 0.41 14.20 -7.07
CA SER A 40 -0.29 13.81 -8.29
C SER A 40 -1.74 14.28 -8.22
N GLN A 41 -2.22 14.91 -9.30
CA GLN A 41 -3.65 15.21 -9.47
C GLN A 41 -4.50 13.93 -9.62
N ARG A 42 -3.89 12.77 -9.93
CA ARG A 42 -4.58 11.50 -10.16
C ARG A 42 -3.92 10.35 -9.39
N PRO A 43 -3.91 10.39 -8.05
CA PRO A 43 -3.20 9.41 -7.21
C PRO A 43 -3.73 7.98 -7.39
N ARG A 44 -5.02 7.81 -7.69
CA ARG A 44 -5.61 6.50 -8.02
C ARG A 44 -5.01 5.88 -9.28
N LYS A 45 -4.78 6.69 -10.32
CA LYS A 45 -4.17 6.22 -11.57
C LYS A 45 -2.71 5.86 -11.32
N TYR A 46 -1.99 6.74 -10.61
CA TYR A 46 -0.61 6.50 -10.22
C TYR A 46 -0.45 5.17 -9.46
N TRP A 47 -1.34 4.88 -8.52
CA TRP A 47 -1.34 3.61 -7.79
C TRP A 47 -1.53 2.38 -8.70
N ASN A 48 -2.46 2.47 -9.66
CA ASN A 48 -2.67 1.38 -10.63
C ASN A 48 -1.44 1.18 -11.53
N ASP A 49 -0.85 2.27 -12.01
CA ASP A 49 0.36 2.22 -12.84
C ASP A 49 1.54 1.65 -12.04
N LEU A 50 1.68 2.03 -10.77
CA LEU A 50 2.70 1.48 -9.85
C LEU A 50 2.49 -0.02 -9.63
N LYS A 51 1.26 -0.47 -9.38
CA LYS A 51 0.95 -1.91 -9.26
C LYS A 51 1.31 -2.68 -10.52
N LYS A 52 0.97 -2.12 -11.68
CA LYS A 52 1.28 -2.75 -12.98
C LYS A 52 2.80 -2.86 -13.17
N LYS A 53 3.53 -1.79 -12.89
CA LYS A 53 4.99 -1.76 -12.95
C LYS A 53 5.62 -2.78 -12.00
N LEU A 54 5.16 -2.85 -10.73
CA LEU A 54 5.64 -3.84 -9.76
C LEU A 54 5.36 -5.28 -10.20
N TYR A 55 4.20 -5.53 -10.82
CA TYR A 55 3.87 -6.84 -11.37
C TYR A 55 4.76 -7.21 -12.57
N GLU A 56 5.01 -6.26 -13.48
CA GLU A 56 5.90 -6.44 -14.63
C GLU A 56 7.37 -6.61 -14.22
N GLU A 57 7.83 -5.92 -13.18
CA GLU A 57 9.17 -6.06 -12.60
C GLU A 57 9.35 -7.40 -11.86
N GLY A 58 8.31 -8.20 -11.72
CA GLY A 58 8.35 -9.45 -10.97
C GLY A 58 8.53 -9.23 -9.47
N SER A 59 8.10 -8.07 -8.95
CA SER A 59 8.18 -7.75 -7.53
C SER A 59 7.30 -8.73 -6.74
N GLU A 60 7.93 -9.73 -6.16
CA GLU A 60 7.27 -10.68 -5.28
C GLU A 60 7.17 -10.09 -3.87
N LEU A 61 6.07 -10.41 -3.17
CA LEU A 61 5.95 -10.12 -1.75
C LEU A 61 7.11 -10.80 -1.02
N SER A 62 7.70 -10.15 -0.01
CA SER A 62 8.79 -10.74 0.78
C SER A 62 8.45 -12.13 1.34
N GLU A 63 7.17 -12.42 1.54
CA GLU A 63 6.64 -13.73 1.93
C GLU A 63 6.90 -14.85 0.89
N LYS A 64 6.98 -14.50 -0.40
CA LYS A 64 7.26 -15.44 -1.51
C LYS A 64 8.74 -15.60 -1.84
N ILE A 65 9.57 -14.62 -1.49
CA ILE A 65 11.02 -14.62 -1.77
C ILE A 65 11.82 -15.35 -0.67
N GLY A 66 11.17 -15.86 0.38
CA GLY A 66 11.83 -16.50 1.53
C GLY A 66 12.77 -17.68 1.17
N GLN A 67 12.62 -18.27 -0.03
CA GLN A 67 13.55 -19.28 -0.52
C GLN A 67 13.63 -19.28 -2.06
N LEU A 68 14.83 -19.08 -2.61
CA LEU A 68 15.09 -19.25 -4.05
C LEU A 68 14.83 -20.72 -4.41
N LYS A 69 13.78 -21.00 -5.20
CA LYS A 69 13.47 -22.36 -5.67
C LYS A 69 14.47 -22.73 -6.77
N MET A 70 15.49 -23.52 -6.42
CA MET A 70 16.36 -24.14 -7.42
C MET A 70 15.60 -25.25 -8.14
N SER A 71 15.44 -25.11 -9.46
CA SER A 71 14.99 -26.20 -10.31
C SER A 71 16.02 -27.32 -10.27
N ALA A 72 15.69 -28.45 -9.65
CA ALA A 72 16.52 -29.64 -9.77
C ALA A 72 16.52 -30.07 -11.24
N LEU A 73 17.71 -30.15 -11.84
CA LEU A 73 17.89 -30.64 -13.20
C LEU A 73 17.45 -32.12 -13.22
N ARG A 74 16.27 -32.41 -13.79
CA ARG A 74 15.80 -33.78 -14.00
C ARG A 74 16.71 -34.41 -15.06
N ARG A 75 17.56 -35.35 -14.65
CA ARG A 75 18.22 -36.30 -15.55
C ARG A 75 17.23 -37.37 -15.97
#